data_AF-A0A1I4W7N8-F1
#
_entry.id   AF-A0A1I4W7N8-F1
#
_cell.length_a   1.000
_cell.length_b   1.000
_cell.length_c   1.000
_cell.angle_alpha   90.00
_cell.angle_beta   90.00
_cell.angle_gamma   90.00
#
_symmetry.space_group_name_H-M   'P 1'
#
loop_
_entity.id
_entity.type
_entity.pdbx_description
1 polymer ?
#
loop_
_entity_poly.entity_id
_entity_poly.type
_entity_poly.pdbx_seq_one_letter_code
_entity_poly.pdbx_strand_id
1 'polypeptide(L)' 'MCVLALLLIKLLCLIANREGMEVTTTLLIEELQDIKEVILVYPNRRAVRTISHMSTVQKKLFQIYGLDSTLE' A
#
# COMPACT_ATOMS: atom_id res chain seq x y z
N MET A 1 -12.05 -1.97 -14.41
CA MET A 1 -11.17 -0.80 -14.22
C MET A 1 -11.78 0.39 -14.94
N CYS A 2 -12.18 1.44 -14.21
CA CYS A 2 -12.67 2.66 -14.84
C CYS A 2 -11.50 3.57 -15.26
N VAL A 3 -11.76 4.52 -16.16
CA VAL A 3 -10.75 5.46 -16.66
C VAL A 3 -10.07 6.23 -15.52
N LEU A 4 -10.85 6.63 -14.51
CA LEU A 4 -10.33 7.34 -13.35
C LEU A 4 -9.34 6.48 -12.53
N ALA A 5 -9.68 5.21 -12.28
CA ALA A 5 -8.80 4.30 -11.56
C ALA A 5 -7.47 4.07 -12.30
N LEU A 6 -7.53 3.90 -13.62
CA LEU A 6 -6.33 3.79 -14.47
C LEU A 6 -5.46 5.04 -14.39
N LEU A 7 -6.06 6.21 -14.42
CA LEU A 7 -5.36 7.49 -14.33
C LEU A 7 -4.65 7.64 -12.98
N LEU A 8 -5.33 7.25 -11.90
CA LEU A 8 -4.79 7.24 -10.54
C LEU A 8 -3.61 6.28 -10.41
N ILE A 9 -3.73 5.07 -10.96
CA ILE A 9 -2.63 4.09 -10.96
C ILE A 9 -1.45 4.56 -11.79
N LYS A 10 -1.67 5.19 -12.94
CA LYS A 10 -0.59 5.79 -13.74
C LYS A 10 0.10 6.94 -13.02
N LEU A 11 -0.64 7.75 -12.27
CA LEU A 11 -0.07 8.79 -11.42
C LEU A 11 0.80 8.20 -10.31
N LEU A 12 0.35 7.14 -9.64
CA LEU A 12 1.12 6.45 -8.61
C LEU A 12 2.41 5.83 -9.17
N CYS A 13 2.37 5.22 -10.36
CA CYS A 13 3.57 4.75 -11.05
C CYS A 13 4.52 5.91 -11.36
N LEU A 14 4.00 7.06 -11.84
CA LEU A 14 4.81 8.23 -12.14
C LEU A 14 5.54 8.76 -10.90
N ILE A 15 4.85 8.81 -9.76
CA ILE A 15 5.43 9.25 -8.48
C ILE A 15 6.54 8.28 -8.03
N ALA A 16 6.26 6.97 -8.04
CA ALA A 16 7.26 5.97 -7.66
C ALA A 16 8.51 6.02 -8.56
N ASN A 17 8.32 6.18 -9.88
CA ASN A 17 9.42 6.30 -10.83
C ASN A 17 10.27 7.55 -10.59
N ARG A 18 9.65 8.68 -10.19
CA ARG A 18 10.39 9.91 -9.84
C ARG A 18 11.25 9.75 -8.59
N GLU A 19 10.83 8.90 -7.66
CA GLU A 19 11.58 8.54 -6.44
C GLU A 19 12.59 7.39 -6.69
N GLY A 20 12.90 7.09 -7.96
CA GLY A 20 13.90 6.10 -8.35
C GLY A 20 13.45 4.65 -8.15
N MET A 21 12.14 4.41 -8.09
CA MET A 21 11.55 3.08 -8.02
C MET A 21 10.83 2.79 -9.34
N GLU A 22 11.47 2.03 -10.23
CA GLU A 22 10.85 1.63 -11.49
C GLU A 22 9.76 0.59 -11.23
N VAL A 23 8.49 1.00 -11.33
CA VAL A 23 7.34 0.12 -11.06
C VAL A 23 6.41 0.09 -12.26
N THR A 24 6.09 -1.11 -12.72
CA THR A 24 5.06 -1.32 -13.73
C THR A 24 3.67 -1.21 -13.10
N THR A 25 2.66 -0.92 -13.91
CA THR A 25 1.27 -0.85 -13.44
C THR A 25 0.80 -2.15 -12.82
N THR A 26 1.21 -3.31 -13.35
CA THR A 26 0.84 -4.62 -12.80
C THR A 26 1.49 -4.88 -11.46
N LEU A 27 2.82 -4.67 -11.36
CA LEU A 27 3.57 -4.85 -10.12
C LEU A 27 3.04 -3.95 -9.00
N LEU A 28 2.72 -2.68 -9.32
CA LEU A 28 2.16 -1.76 -8.34
C LEU A 28 0.83 -2.26 -7.78
N ILE A 29 -0.05 -2.78 -8.63
CA ILE A 29 -1.35 -3.31 -8.20
C ILE A 29 -1.16 -4.54 -7.33
N GLU A 30 -0.29 -5.47 -7.74
CA GLU A 30 0.02 -6.70 -6.98
C GLU A 30 0.56 -6.37 -5.59
N GLU A 31 1.57 -5.51 -5.50
CA GLU A 31 2.19 -5.14 -4.22
C GLU A 31 1.20 -4.43 -3.30
N LEU A 32 0.37 -3.51 -3.82
CA LEU A 32 -0.64 -2.82 -3.00
C LEU A 32 -1.78 -3.73 -2.55
N GLN A 33 -2.21 -4.66 -3.41
CA GLN A 33 -3.28 -5.61 -3.09
C GLN A 33 -2.86 -6.62 -2.02
N ASP A 34 -1.57 -6.92 -1.93
CA ASP A 34 -1.02 -7.82 -0.92
C ASP A 34 -0.84 -7.19 0.47
N ILE A 35 -0.97 -5.86 0.59
CA ILE A 35 -1.01 -5.18 1.90
C ILE A 35 -2.37 -5.48 2.54
N LYS A 36 -2.37 -6.17 3.68
CA LYS A 36 -3.59 -6.58 4.39
C LYS A 36 -3.66 -5.97 5.78
N GLU A 37 -4.81 -5.43 6.14
CA GLU A 37 -5.11 -5.12 7.54
C GLU A 37 -5.47 -6.42 8.28
N VAL A 38 -4.84 -6.65 9.42
CA VAL A 38 -5.03 -7.80 10.29
C VAL A 38 -5.66 -7.32 11.60
N ILE A 39 -6.79 -7.92 11.96
CA ILE A 39 -7.48 -7.64 13.22
C ILE A 39 -7.22 -8.79 14.20
N LEU A 40 -6.45 -8.52 15.24
CA LEU A 40 -6.15 -9.45 16.32
C LEU A 40 -7.20 -9.31 17.43
N VAL A 41 -8.06 -10.31 17.60
CA VAL A 41 -9.11 -10.32 18.63
C VAL A 41 -8.65 -11.14 19.83
N TYR A 42 -8.59 -10.50 21.00
CA TYR A 42 -8.24 -11.12 22.28
C TYR A 42 -9.48 -11.41 23.12
N PRO A 43 -9.44 -12.46 23.99
CA PRO A 43 -10.59 -12.87 24.82
C PRO A 43 -11.21 -11.75 25.67
N ASN A 44 -10.43 -10.73 26.04
CA ASN A 44 -10.88 -9.60 26.87
C ASN A 44 -11.61 -8.51 26.06
N ARG A 45 -12.29 -8.87 24.96
CA ARG A 45 -12.94 -7.92 24.02
C ARG A 45 -12.00 -6.83 23.49
N ARG A 46 -10.70 -7.09 23.49
CA ARG A 46 -9.69 -6.20 22.90
C ARG A 46 -9.47 -6.60 21.46
N ALA A 47 -9.64 -5.67 20.54
CA ALA A 47 -9.25 -5.83 19.15
C ALA A 47 -8.10 -4.88 18.86
N VAL A 48 -7.01 -5.41 18.30
CA VAL A 48 -5.87 -4.60 17.83
C VAL A 48 -5.84 -4.71 16.31
N ARG A 49 -5.88 -3.57 15.64
CA ARG A 49 -5.69 -3.47 14.20
C ARG A 49 -4.20 -3.30 13.93
N THR A 50 -3.66 -4.07 13.00
CA THR A 50 -2.28 -3.97 12.58
C THR A 50 -2.20 -4.23 11.08
N ILE A 51 -1.21 -3.68 10.39
CA ILE A 51 -0.96 -4.06 9.00
C ILE A 51 -0.10 -5.32 8.99
N SER A 52 -0.41 -6.25 8.10
CA SER A 52 0.38 -7.46 7.88
C SER A 52 1.83 -7.11 7.55
N HIS A 53 2.73 -8.07 7.76
CA HIS A 53 4.13 -7.88 7.42
C HIS A 53 4.28 -7.47 5.95
N MET A 54 4.84 -6.28 5.73
CA MET A 54 5.07 -5.74 4.39
C MET A 54 6.42 -6.20 3.81
N SER A 55 6.44 -6.49 2.51
CA SER A 55 7.66 -6.68 1.71
C SER A 55 8.53 -5.40 1.72
N THR A 56 9.80 -5.51 1.34
CA THR A 56 10.69 -4.33 1.19
C THR A 56 10.14 -3.33 0.17
N VAL A 57 9.51 -3.84 -0.89
CA VAL A 57 8.87 -3.06 -1.96
C VAL A 57 7.63 -2.36 -1.44
N GLN A 58 6.75 -3.07 -0.73
CA GLN A 58 5.56 -2.50 -0.08
C GLN A 58 5.92 -1.40 0.91
N LYS A 59 6.90 -1.62 1.80
CA LYS A 59 7.34 -0.59 2.77
C LYS A 59 7.80 0.68 2.07
N LYS A 60 8.57 0.53 0.98
CA LYS A 60 9.08 1.66 0.22
C LYS A 60 7.95 2.42 -0.49
N LEU A 61 6.99 1.71 -1.10
CA LEU A 61 5.79 2.31 -1.69
C LEU A 61 4.94 3.02 -0.64
N PHE A 62 4.75 2.39 0.52
CA PHE A 62 3.97 2.94 1.63
C PHE A 62 4.53 4.28 2.13
N GLN A 63 5.86 4.37 2.22
CA GLN A 63 6.58 5.61 2.54
C GLN A 63 6.48 6.65 1.43
N ILE A 64 6.72 6.28 0.17
CA ILE A 64 6.63 7.20 -1.00
C ILE A 64 5.23 7.84 -1.08
N TYR A 65 4.19 7.07 -0.79
CA TYR A 65 2.81 7.54 -0.83
C TYR A 65 2.32 8.17 0.49
N GLY A 66 3.16 8.23 1.52
CA GLY A 66 2.84 8.86 2.80
C GLY A 66 1.70 8.18 3.58
N LEU A 67 1.45 6.89 3.32
CA LEU A 67 0.32 6.15 3.89
C LEU A 67 0.48 5.89 5.40
N ASP A 68 1.71 5.97 5.92
CA ASP A 68 2.01 5.87 7.36
C ASP A 68 1.27 6.92 8.20
N SER A 69 1.08 8.13 7.67
CA SER A 69 0.43 9.24 8.39
C SER A 69 -1.09 9.09 8.55
N THR A 70 -1.70 8.10 7.90
CA THR A 70 -3.15 7.87 7.94
C THR A 70 -3.57 6.82 8.98
N LEU A 71 -2.60 6.28 9.73
CA LEU A 71 -2.81 5.25 10.75
C LEU A 71 -2.81 5.79 12.19
N GLU A 72 -2.64 7.10 12.38
CA GLU A 72 -2.85 7.82 13.66
C GLU A 72 -4.31 8.27 13.82
#